data_AF-A0A6L5XY32-F1
#
_entry.id   AF-A0A6L5XY32-F1
#
_cell.length_a   1.000
_cell.length_b   1.000
_cell.length_c   1.000
_cell.angle_alpha   90.00
_cell.angle_beta   90.00
_cell.angle_gamma   90.00
#
_symmetry.space_group_name_H-M   'P 1'
#
loop_
_entity.id
_entity.type
_entity.pdbx_description
1 polymer ?
#
loop_
_entity_poly.entity_id
_entity_poly.type
_entity_poly.pdbx_seq_one_letter_code
_entity_poly.pdbx_strand_id
1 'polypeptide(L)'
;MTNLSLDRLKEVTGVFVSESDFQVIELEYLDYLKSNNLADTESNAEQFCEDWKAEQEILDTFTETSDGNIKYYSMEGVDDVKLTTKEFLDNLDMTSYHWENLCRSYWKIFEDIINTGNVDKQLLTNILSEETISHEQIYELQKAMKNRVAELVGQ
;
A
#
# COMPACT_ATOMS: atom_id res chain seq x y z
N MET A 1 6.78 14.13 -6.29
CA MET A 1 6.67 13.14 -7.38
C MET A 1 8.05 12.58 -7.59
N THR A 2 8.19 11.29 -7.35
CA THR A 2 9.42 10.53 -7.58
C THR A 2 9.49 10.03 -9.02
N ASN A 3 10.65 9.54 -9.47
CA ASN A 3 10.72 8.80 -10.74
C ASN A 3 10.16 7.37 -10.64
N LEU A 4 9.94 6.85 -9.43
CA LEU A 4 9.20 5.61 -9.22
C LEU A 4 7.72 5.83 -9.60
N SER A 5 7.17 4.92 -10.41
CA SER A 5 5.75 4.91 -10.80
C SER A 5 5.14 3.52 -10.66
N LEU A 6 3.85 3.48 -10.36
CA LEU A 6 3.10 2.24 -10.18
C LEU A 6 3.07 1.40 -11.46
N ASP A 7 2.92 2.05 -12.62
CA ASP A 7 2.90 1.35 -13.90
C ASP A 7 4.23 0.65 -14.17
N ARG A 8 5.35 1.31 -13.88
CA ARG A 8 6.68 0.70 -14.06
C ARG A 8 6.90 -0.45 -13.08
N LEU A 9 6.49 -0.30 -11.83
CA LEU A 9 6.58 -1.37 -10.83
C LEU A 9 5.77 -2.60 -11.27
N LYS A 10 4.54 -2.40 -11.76
CA LYS A 10 3.68 -3.47 -12.30
C LYS A 10 4.31 -4.15 -13.52
N GLU A 11 4.92 -3.39 -14.41
CA GLU A 11 5.59 -3.93 -15.60
C GLU A 11 6.77 -4.84 -15.25
N VAL A 12 7.64 -4.39 -14.31
CA VAL A 12 8.83 -5.14 -13.88
C VAL A 12 8.45 -6.42 -13.11
N THR A 13 7.47 -6.31 -12.23
CA THR A 13 7.10 -7.38 -11.29
C THR A 13 6.09 -8.36 -11.89
N GLY A 14 5.25 -7.92 -12.84
CA GLY A 14 4.16 -8.71 -13.40
C GLY A 14 3.04 -9.03 -12.41
N VAL A 15 2.99 -8.32 -11.28
CA VAL A 15 1.96 -8.49 -10.23
C VAL A 15 1.05 -7.27 -10.16
N PHE A 16 -0.19 -7.53 -9.80
CA PHE A 16 -1.10 -6.48 -9.36
C PHE A 16 -0.62 -5.90 -8.02
N VAL A 17 -0.46 -4.58 -8.00
CA VAL A 17 -0.15 -3.77 -6.82
C VAL A 17 -1.23 -2.69 -6.73
N SER A 18 -1.87 -2.55 -5.57
CA SER A 18 -2.88 -1.52 -5.36
C SER A 18 -2.23 -0.13 -5.25
N GLU A 19 -3.00 0.94 -5.45
CA GLU A 19 -2.49 2.30 -5.22
C GLU A 19 -2.12 2.53 -3.76
N SER A 20 -2.83 1.92 -2.82
CA SER A 20 -2.54 2.02 -1.38
C SER A 20 -1.20 1.37 -1.06
N ASP A 21 -0.94 0.17 -1.56
CA ASP A 21 0.35 -0.51 -1.38
C ASP A 21 1.48 0.29 -2.04
N PHE A 22 1.22 0.85 -3.22
CA PHE A 22 2.20 1.65 -3.93
C PHE A 22 2.65 2.88 -3.13
N GLN A 23 1.75 3.56 -2.44
CA GLN A 23 2.11 4.70 -1.58
C GLN A 23 3.07 4.30 -0.47
N VAL A 24 2.95 3.08 0.07
CA VAL A 24 3.88 2.55 1.05
C VAL A 24 5.22 2.19 0.40
N ILE A 25 5.20 1.60 -0.80
CA ILE A 25 6.41 1.28 -1.57
C ILE A 25 7.16 2.55 -1.99
N GLU A 26 6.47 3.66 -2.25
CA GLU A 26 7.11 4.97 -2.50
C GLU A 26 7.92 5.44 -1.28
N LEU A 27 7.47 5.17 -0.05
CA LEU A 27 8.25 5.44 1.16
C LEU A 27 9.49 4.55 1.25
N GLU A 28 9.35 3.25 0.94
CA GLU A 28 10.50 2.32 0.83
C GLU A 28 11.53 2.82 -0.19
N TYR A 29 11.09 3.34 -1.33
CA TYR A 29 11.96 3.89 -2.36
C TYR A 29 12.73 5.13 -1.89
N LEU A 30 12.06 6.05 -1.21
CA LEU A 30 12.72 7.24 -0.67
C LEU A 30 13.80 6.87 0.35
N ASP A 31 13.53 5.87 1.20
CA ASP A 31 14.51 5.37 2.16
C ASP A 31 15.64 4.58 1.49
N TYR A 32 15.37 3.85 0.41
CA TYR A 32 16.38 3.22 -0.44
C TYR A 32 17.34 4.26 -1.03
N LEU A 33 16.81 5.33 -1.61
CA LEU A 33 17.62 6.41 -2.17
C LEU A 33 18.51 7.05 -1.10
N LYS A 34 17.91 7.36 0.06
CA LYS A 34 18.61 7.97 1.18
C LYS A 34 19.72 7.08 1.75
N SER A 35 19.42 5.80 1.96
CA SER A 35 20.36 4.84 2.55
C SER A 35 21.57 4.56 1.64
N ASN A 36 21.37 4.65 0.33
CA ASN A 36 22.42 4.45 -0.67
C ASN A 36 23.04 5.75 -1.19
N ASN A 37 22.63 6.92 -0.66
CA ASN A 37 23.06 8.25 -1.10
C ASN A 37 22.88 8.46 -2.62
N LEU A 38 21.75 8.00 -3.15
CA LEU A 38 21.36 8.09 -4.55
C LEU A 38 20.43 9.28 -4.80
N ALA A 39 20.49 9.83 -6.01
CA ALA A 39 19.51 10.82 -6.47
C ALA A 39 18.29 10.11 -7.06
N ASP A 40 17.12 10.75 -6.96
CA ASP A 40 15.91 10.32 -7.64
C ASP A 40 16.09 10.47 -9.17
N THR A 41 16.24 9.35 -9.85
CA THR A 41 16.42 9.26 -11.31
C THR A 41 15.70 8.01 -11.83
N GLU A 42 15.32 8.02 -13.10
CA GLU A 42 14.66 6.88 -13.76
C GLU A 42 15.47 5.58 -13.61
N SER A 43 16.78 5.63 -13.85
CA SER A 43 17.65 4.44 -13.71
C SER A 43 17.68 3.89 -12.28
N ASN A 44 17.64 4.74 -11.25
CA ASN A 44 17.61 4.28 -9.86
C ASN A 44 16.22 3.75 -9.47
N ALA A 45 15.15 4.31 -10.04
CA ALA A 45 13.79 3.77 -9.86
C ALA A 45 13.66 2.39 -10.51
N GLU A 46 14.23 2.18 -11.70
CA GLU A 46 14.27 0.87 -12.36
C GLU A 46 15.04 -0.16 -11.54
N GLN A 47 16.24 0.21 -11.05
CA GLN A 47 17.01 -0.68 -10.20
C GLN A 47 16.26 -1.03 -8.91
N PHE A 48 15.61 -0.05 -8.28
CA PHE A 48 14.76 -0.30 -7.12
C PHE A 48 13.63 -1.28 -7.43
N CYS A 49 12.94 -1.17 -8.57
CA CYS A 49 11.88 -2.12 -8.94
C CYS A 49 12.40 -3.56 -9.04
N GLU A 50 13.60 -3.76 -9.61
CA GLU A 50 14.22 -5.09 -9.71
C GLU A 50 14.67 -5.62 -8.34
N ASP A 51 15.29 -4.77 -7.52
CA ASP A 51 15.72 -5.11 -6.17
C ASP A 51 14.50 -5.47 -5.29
N TRP A 52 13.45 -4.66 -5.36
CA TRP A 52 12.20 -4.85 -4.62
C TRP A 52 11.48 -6.12 -5.05
N LYS A 53 11.42 -6.41 -6.36
CA LYS A 53 10.87 -7.66 -6.89
C LYS A 53 11.61 -8.87 -6.32
N ALA A 54 12.94 -8.85 -6.36
CA ALA A 54 13.76 -9.94 -5.84
C ALA A 54 13.55 -10.13 -4.33
N GLU A 55 13.43 -9.03 -3.58
CA GLU A 55 13.12 -9.06 -2.15
C GLU A 55 11.74 -9.71 -1.90
N GLN A 56 10.69 -9.30 -2.62
CA GLN A 56 9.34 -9.83 -2.45
C GLN A 56 9.22 -11.31 -2.85
N GLU A 57 9.99 -11.77 -3.85
CA GLU A 57 10.08 -13.19 -4.21
C GLU A 57 10.73 -14.01 -3.09
N ILE A 58 11.72 -13.46 -2.38
CA ILE A 58 12.35 -14.11 -1.23
C ILE A 58 11.42 -14.14 -0.02
N LEU A 59 10.65 -13.07 0.18
CA LEU A 59 9.70 -12.93 1.29
C LEU A 59 8.38 -13.69 1.05
N ASP A 60 8.18 -14.26 -0.14
CA ASP A 60 6.95 -14.95 -0.55
C ASP A 60 5.70 -14.07 -0.40
N THR A 61 5.84 -12.77 -0.69
CA THR A 61 4.75 -11.76 -0.62
C THR A 61 3.99 -11.64 -1.94
N PHE A 62 4.44 -12.34 -2.98
CA PHE A 62 3.69 -12.46 -4.23
C PHE A 62 2.77 -13.68 -4.21
N THR A 63 1.48 -13.42 -4.07
CA THR A 63 0.45 -14.45 -4.08
C THR A 63 -0.19 -14.56 -5.46
N GLU A 64 -0.82 -15.70 -5.71
CA GLU A 64 -1.59 -15.96 -6.92
C GLU A 64 -2.98 -16.45 -6.53
N THR A 65 -4.00 -16.02 -7.26
CA THR A 65 -5.36 -16.51 -7.07
C THR A 65 -5.43 -18.01 -7.32
N SER A 66 -6.37 -18.70 -6.68
CA SER A 66 -6.49 -20.17 -6.77
C SER A 66 -6.78 -20.68 -8.19
N ASP A 67 -7.29 -19.82 -9.07
CA ASP A 67 -7.54 -20.07 -10.49
C ASP A 67 -6.38 -19.62 -11.41
N GLY A 68 -5.30 -19.06 -10.87
CA GLY A 68 -4.07 -18.71 -11.62
C GLY A 68 -4.20 -17.52 -12.57
N ASN A 69 -5.28 -16.73 -12.47
CA ASN A 69 -5.51 -15.63 -13.41
C ASN A 69 -4.87 -14.32 -12.95
N ILE A 70 -4.68 -14.12 -11.64
CA ILE A 70 -4.10 -12.90 -11.09
C ILE A 70 -2.99 -13.27 -10.12
N LYS A 71 -1.80 -12.72 -10.37
CA LYS A 71 -0.72 -12.62 -9.40
C LYS A 71 -0.79 -11.24 -8.75
N TYR A 72 -0.70 -11.16 -7.43
CA TYR A 72 -0.83 -9.90 -6.68
C TYR A 72 0.14 -9.84 -5.50
N TYR A 73 0.45 -8.62 -5.07
CA TYR A 73 1.21 -8.37 -3.85
C TYR A 73 0.31 -8.47 -2.62
N SER A 74 0.74 -9.25 -1.63
CA SER A 74 0.12 -9.36 -0.31
C SER A 74 1.20 -9.24 0.77
N MET A 75 1.07 -8.22 1.61
CA MET A 75 2.02 -7.99 2.71
C MET A 75 2.01 -9.12 3.75
N GLU A 76 0.87 -9.77 3.95
CA GLU A 76 0.73 -10.88 4.91
C GLU A 76 1.42 -12.17 4.42
N GLY A 77 1.88 -12.19 3.16
CA GLY A 77 2.47 -13.36 2.51
C GLY A 77 1.41 -14.28 1.93
N VAL A 78 1.79 -15.53 1.66
CA VAL A 78 0.88 -16.57 1.20
C VAL A 78 -0.09 -16.96 2.31
N ASP A 79 -1.36 -16.62 2.15
CA ASP A 79 -2.44 -17.17 2.96
C ASP A 79 -2.59 -18.68 2.71
N ASP A 80 -2.88 -19.44 3.76
CA ASP A 80 -3.24 -20.86 3.67
C ASP A 80 -4.50 -21.06 2.78
N VAL A 81 -5.30 -20.01 2.61
CA VAL A 81 -6.52 -20.00 1.79
C VAL A 81 -6.39 -18.98 0.65
N LYS A 82 -6.12 -19.47 -0.55
CA LYS A 82 -6.05 -18.62 -1.76
C LYS A 82 -7.44 -18.24 -2.26
N LEU A 83 -7.70 -16.94 -2.37
CA LEU A 83 -8.90 -16.39 -3.00
C LEU A 83 -8.98 -16.77 -4.49
N THR A 84 -10.18 -16.98 -5.00
CA THR A 84 -10.44 -16.97 -6.45
C THR A 84 -10.31 -15.54 -7.00
N THR A 85 -10.14 -15.39 -8.32
CA THR A 85 -10.13 -14.05 -8.96
C THR A 85 -11.39 -13.25 -8.65
N LYS A 86 -12.55 -13.91 -8.59
CA LYS A 86 -13.80 -13.24 -8.26
C LYS A 86 -13.79 -12.69 -6.84
N GLU A 87 -13.42 -13.51 -5.85
CA GLU A 87 -13.37 -13.09 -4.46
C GLU A 87 -12.34 -11.98 -4.24
N PHE A 88 -11.21 -12.05 -4.93
CA PHE A 88 -10.20 -10.99 -4.92
C PHE A 88 -10.76 -9.65 -5.43
N LEU A 89 -11.44 -9.66 -6.59
CA LEU A 89 -12.05 -8.46 -7.15
C LEU A 89 -13.20 -7.93 -6.29
N ASP A 90 -14.05 -8.82 -5.74
CA ASP A 90 -15.13 -8.44 -4.83
C ASP A 90 -14.58 -7.77 -3.55
N ASN A 91 -13.46 -8.25 -3.00
CA ASN A 91 -12.79 -7.64 -1.85
C ASN A 91 -12.21 -6.25 -2.17
N LEU A 92 -11.60 -6.09 -3.35
CA LEU A 92 -11.11 -4.78 -3.81
C LEU A 92 -12.26 -3.78 -3.98
N ASP A 93 -13.36 -4.21 -4.58
CA ASP A 93 -14.55 -3.40 -4.81
C ASP A 93 -15.15 -2.94 -3.47
N MET A 94 -15.31 -3.85 -2.52
CA MET A 94 -15.82 -3.53 -1.18
C MET A 94 -14.93 -2.52 -0.43
N THR A 95 -13.61 -2.62 -0.58
CA THR A 95 -12.65 -1.66 0.00
C THR A 95 -12.79 -0.28 -0.64
N SER A 96 -12.94 -0.23 -1.96
CA SER A 96 -13.22 1.00 -2.72
C SER A 96 -14.53 1.67 -2.27
N TYR A 97 -15.61 0.88 -2.14
CA TYR A 97 -16.90 1.37 -1.64
C TYR A 97 -16.82 1.93 -0.22
N HIS A 98 -16.03 1.31 0.66
CA HIS A 98 -15.82 1.83 2.01
C HIS A 98 -15.18 3.22 1.97
N TRP A 99 -14.12 3.39 1.16
CA TRP A 99 -13.44 4.67 1.00
C TRP A 99 -14.32 5.75 0.37
N GLU A 100 -15.10 5.42 -0.67
CA GLU A 100 -16.04 6.35 -1.27
C GLU A 100 -17.10 6.84 -0.28
N ASN A 101 -17.64 5.94 0.54
CA ASN A 101 -18.63 6.28 1.56
C ASN A 101 -18.04 7.18 2.65
N LEU A 102 -16.79 6.93 3.04
CA LEU A 102 -16.06 7.78 3.99
C LEU A 102 -15.83 9.18 3.42
N CYS A 103 -15.35 9.29 2.18
CA CYS A 103 -15.17 10.57 1.48
C CYS A 103 -16.49 11.35 1.35
N ARG A 104 -17.60 10.68 0.99
CA ARG A 104 -18.93 11.29 0.92
C ARG A 104 -19.40 11.80 2.29
N SER A 105 -19.08 11.09 3.36
CA SER A 105 -19.38 11.52 4.73
C SER A 105 -18.63 12.82 5.05
N TYR A 106 -17.33 12.89 4.76
CA TYR A 106 -16.53 14.08 4.98
C TYR A 106 -16.99 15.27 4.12
N TRP A 107 -17.38 15.04 2.87
CA TRP A 107 -17.89 16.09 1.99
C TRP A 107 -19.15 16.76 2.53
N LYS A 108 -20.08 15.98 3.11
CA LYS A 108 -21.29 16.51 3.75
C LYS A 108 -20.97 17.39 4.95
N ILE A 109 -19.91 17.09 5.68
CA ILE A 109 -19.47 17.89 6.84
C ILE A 109 -18.90 19.23 6.36
N PHE A 110 -18.10 19.23 5.29
CA PHE A 110 -17.62 20.48 4.69
C PHE A 110 -18.77 21.32 4.12
N GLU A 111 -19.75 20.69 3.46
CA GLU A 111 -20.96 21.36 2.99
C GLU A 111 -21.76 21.99 4.14
N ASP A 112 -21.94 21.29 5.25
CA ASP A 112 -22.64 21.81 6.43
C ASP A 112 -21.90 23.00 7.08
N ILE A 113 -20.57 22.93 7.16
CA ILE A 113 -19.73 24.05 7.64
C ILE A 113 -19.89 25.28 6.74
N ILE A 114 -19.88 25.10 5.42
CA ILE A 114 -20.07 26.20 4.45
C ILE A 114 -21.47 26.82 4.61
N ASN A 115 -22.49 25.98 4.76
CA ASN A 115 -23.88 26.43 4.79
C ASN A 115 -24.29 27.07 6.13
N THR A 116 -23.74 26.59 7.24
CA THR A 116 -24.16 27.02 8.59
C THR A 116 -23.14 27.91 9.30
N GLY A 117 -21.87 27.91 8.87
CA GLY A 117 -20.77 28.57 9.56
C GLY A 117 -20.38 27.91 10.89
N ASN A 118 -21.07 26.84 11.30
CA ASN A 118 -20.78 26.10 12.52
C ASN A 118 -19.79 24.97 12.23
N VAL A 119 -18.79 24.86 13.09
CA VAL A 119 -17.81 23.78 13.04
C VAL A 119 -18.08 22.84 14.21
N ASP A 120 -18.62 21.65 13.92
CA ASP A 120 -18.74 20.57 14.90
C ASP A 120 -17.36 19.96 15.18
N LYS A 121 -16.67 20.56 16.15
CA LYS A 121 -15.33 20.15 16.56
C LYS A 121 -15.29 18.74 17.13
N GLN A 122 -16.38 18.23 17.68
CA GLN A 122 -16.42 16.90 18.27
C GLN A 122 -16.57 15.83 17.18
N LEU A 123 -17.40 16.08 16.18
CA LEU A 123 -17.47 15.25 14.98
C LEU A 123 -16.12 15.22 14.24
N LEU A 124 -15.46 16.38 14.07
CA LEU A 124 -14.12 16.45 13.46
C LEU A 124 -13.07 15.70 14.29
N THR A 125 -13.13 15.79 15.63
CA THR A 125 -12.22 15.04 16.51
C THR A 125 -12.44 13.54 16.37
N ASN A 126 -13.69 13.09 16.28
CA ASN A 126 -14.01 11.67 16.10
C ASN A 126 -13.51 11.15 14.74
N ILE A 127 -13.67 11.93 13.68
CA ILE A 127 -13.18 11.60 12.33
C ILE A 127 -11.66 11.53 12.29
N LEU A 128 -10.97 12.48 12.92
CA LEU A 128 -9.52 12.45 13.06
C LEU A 128 -9.03 11.33 14.00
N SER A 129 -9.93 10.75 14.82
CA SER A 129 -9.62 9.62 15.70
C SER A 129 -9.96 8.26 15.09
N GLU A 130 -10.75 8.21 14.01
CA GLU A 130 -10.88 7.02 13.16
C GLU A 130 -9.58 6.89 12.34
N GLU A 131 -8.50 6.53 13.03
CA GLU A 131 -7.22 6.19 12.41
C GLU A 131 -7.42 4.91 11.58
N THR A 132 -7.75 5.10 10.30
CA THR A 132 -7.21 4.20 9.28
C THR A 132 -5.69 4.27 9.47
N ILE A 133 -5.06 3.12 9.71
CA ILE A 133 -3.61 3.03 9.95
C ILE A 133 -2.91 3.85 8.86
N SER A 134 -2.18 4.91 9.23
CA SER A 134 -1.54 5.79 8.26
C SER A 134 -0.52 5.00 7.43
N HIS A 135 -0.24 5.42 6.20
CA HIS A 135 0.78 4.75 5.37
C HIS A 135 2.15 4.68 6.08
N GLU A 136 2.48 5.68 6.91
CA GLU A 136 3.66 5.66 7.77
C GLU A 136 3.58 4.59 8.87
N GLN A 137 2.40 4.37 9.47
CA GLN A 137 2.20 3.30 10.45
C GLN A 137 2.25 1.91 9.78
N ILE A 138 1.71 1.76 8.56
CA ILE A 138 1.85 0.54 7.75
C ILE A 138 3.33 0.30 7.41
N TYR A 139 4.05 1.34 6.99
CA TYR A 139 5.48 1.29 6.70
C TYR A 139 6.32 0.86 7.92
N GLU A 140 6.06 1.42 9.11
CA GLU A 140 6.77 1.01 10.33
C GLU A 140 6.44 -0.44 10.74
N LEU A 141 5.21 -0.92 10.47
CA LEU A 141 4.87 -2.33 10.61
C LEU A 141 5.63 -3.21 9.61
N GLN A 142 5.75 -2.80 8.34
CA GLN A 142 6.55 -3.49 7.32
C GLN A 142 8.01 -3.61 7.74
N LYS A 143 8.61 -2.51 8.21
CA LYS A 143 9.98 -2.49 8.72
C LYS A 143 10.18 -3.44 9.89
N ALA A 144 9.24 -3.48 10.83
CA ALA A 144 9.28 -4.40 11.96
C ALA A 144 9.18 -5.88 11.52
N MET A 145 8.33 -6.18 10.53
CA MET A 145 8.20 -7.52 9.95
C MET A 145 9.47 -7.95 9.21
N LYS A 146 10.06 -7.10 8.36
CA LYS A 146 11.31 -7.38 7.64
C LYS A 146 12.46 -7.69 8.59
N ASN A 147 12.62 -6.91 9.66
CA ASN A 147 13.61 -7.18 10.70
C ASN A 147 13.37 -8.53 11.39
N ARG A 148 12.11 -8.87 11.65
CA ARG A 148 11.75 -10.14 12.29
C ARG A 148 12.02 -11.35 11.39
N VAL A 149 11.78 -11.22 10.09
CA VAL A 149 12.13 -12.25 9.09
C VAL A 149 13.66 -12.40 9.00
N ALA A 150 14.42 -11.31 8.95
CA ALA A 150 15.89 -11.36 8.95
C ALA A 150 16.45 -12.11 10.19
N GLU A 151 15.90 -11.83 11.38
CA GLU A 151 16.25 -12.53 12.63
C GLU A 151 15.93 -14.04 12.59
N LEU A 152 14.83 -14.43 11.95
CA LEU A 152 14.38 -15.82 11.86
C LEU A 152 15.11 -16.63 10.79
N VAL A 153 15.56 -15.97 9.72
CA VAL A 153 16.30 -16.59 8.60
C VAL A 153 17.82 -16.65 8.88
N GLY A 154 18.31 -15.97 9.93
CA GLY A 154 19.66 -16.14 10.45
C GLY A 154 20.74 -15.41 9.65
N GLN A 155 20.56 -14.11 9.44
CA GLN A 155 21.68 -13.18 9.17
C GLN A 155 21.98 -12.32 10.39
#